data_AF-A0A2G2QF57-F1
#
_entry.id   AF-A0A2G2QF57-F1
#
_cell.length_a   1.000
_cell.length_b   1.000
_cell.length_c   1.000
_cell.angle_alpha   90.00
_cell.angle_beta   90.00
_cell.angle_gamma   90.00
#
_symmetry.space_group_name_H-M   'P 1'
#
loop_
_entity.id
_entity.type
_entity.pdbx_description
1 polymer ?
#
loop_
_entity_poly.entity_id
_entity_poly.type
_entity_poly.pdbx_seq_one_letter_code
_entity_poly.pdbx_strand_id
1 'polypeptide(L)' 'SSLMFIEAVNPQYVLFPVGYKNRFGFPKTEVLERYKKIEVGGLDTANHGALIVVFDTNNSINVESYRENNAKFWNWQP' A
#
# COMPACT_ATOMS: atom_id res chain seq x y z
N SER A 1 3.18 11.40 -6.29
CA SER A 1 2.34 12.43 -5.64
C SER A 1 3.21 13.60 -5.23
N SER A 2 2.75 14.85 -5.31
CA SER A 2 3.49 16.00 -4.78
C SER A 2 3.37 16.06 -3.24
N LEU A 3 4.27 16.78 -2.57
CA LEU A 3 4.20 16.96 -1.11
C LEU A 3 2.91 17.71 -0.72
N MET A 4 2.61 18.81 -1.41
CA MET A 4 1.37 19.57 -1.17
C MET A 4 0.10 18.71 -1.26
N PHE A 5 0.02 17.79 -2.22
CA PHE A 5 -1.14 16.91 -2.33
C PHE A 5 -1.24 15.96 -1.14
N ILE A 6 -0.12 15.38 -0.73
CA ILE A 6 -0.05 14.46 0.40
C ILE A 6 -0.48 15.16 1.70
N GLU A 7 0.01 16.37 1.95
CA GLU A 7 -0.35 17.16 3.12
C GLU A 7 -1.83 17.56 3.10
N ALA A 8 -2.36 17.95 1.93
CA ALA A 8 -3.75 18.37 1.80
C ALA A 8 -4.76 17.24 2.06
N VAL A 9 -4.43 16.00 1.69
CA VAL A 9 -5.33 14.84 1.89
C VAL A 9 -5.08 14.10 3.19
N ASN A 10 -3.93 14.33 3.86
CA ASN A 10 -3.52 13.71 5.12
C ASN A 10 -3.92 12.22 5.22
N PRO A 11 -3.37 11.35 4.36
CA PRO A 11 -3.90 10.01 4.17
C PRO A 11 -3.55 9.09 5.35
N GLN A 12 -4.48 8.22 5.74
CA GLN A 12 -4.20 7.15 6.71
C GLN A 12 -3.53 5.93 6.06
N TYR A 13 -3.81 5.68 4.79
CA TYR A 13 -3.29 4.54 4.02
C TYR A 13 -2.86 4.98 2.64
N VAL A 14 -1.85 4.31 2.09
CA VAL A 14 -1.35 4.52 0.73
C VAL A 14 -1.27 3.18 0.02
N LEU A 15 -1.91 3.08 -1.14
CA LEU A 15 -1.96 1.85 -1.93
C LEU A 15 -1.22 2.05 -3.26
N PHE A 16 -0.30 1.15 -3.56
CA PHE A 16 0.50 1.16 -4.78
C PHE A 16 0.10 -0.01 -5.69
N PRO A 17 -0.61 0.27 -6.81
CA PRO A 17 -0.96 -0.75 -7.79
C PRO A 17 0.25 -1.05 -8.67
N VAL A 18 1.16 -1.89 -8.18
CA VAL A 18 2.40 -2.27 -8.88
C VAL A 18 2.48 -3.77 -9.08
N GLY A 19 3.07 -4.17 -10.21
CA GLY A 19 3.37 -5.57 -10.51
C GLY A 19 4.68 -6.03 -9.89
N TYR A 20 4.80 -7.34 -9.64
CA TYR A 20 6.05 -7.96 -9.23
C TYR A 20 7.16 -7.71 -10.25
N LYS A 21 8.35 -7.32 -9.78
CA LYS A 21 9.50 -6.93 -10.62
C LYS A 21 9.11 -5.93 -11.72
N ASN A 22 8.32 -4.92 -11.34
CA ASN A 22 7.94 -3.84 -12.25
C ASN A 22 9.18 -3.21 -12.91
N ARG A 23 9.32 -3.40 -14.22
CA ARG A 23 10.46 -2.91 -15.03
C ARG A 23 10.63 -1.39 -15.02
N PHE A 24 9.57 -0.65 -14.71
CA PHE A 24 9.57 0.81 -14.68
C PHE A 24 10.04 1.37 -13.33
N GLY A 25 10.22 0.51 -12.32
CA GLY A 25 10.69 0.90 -10.99
C GLY A 25 9.70 1.80 -10.25
N PHE A 26 8.41 1.44 -10.29
CA PHE A 26 7.39 2.10 -9.48
C PHE A 26 7.10 1.31 -8.19
N PRO A 27 6.76 1.99 -7.08
CA PRO A 27 6.84 3.44 -6.89
C PRO A 27 8.30 3.91 -6.88
N LYS A 28 8.57 5.13 -7.38
CA LYS A 28 9.92 5.71 -7.33
C LYS A 28 10.32 5.96 -5.87
N THR A 29 11.60 5.86 -5.56
CA THR A 29 12.14 6.11 -4.21
C THR A 29 11.68 7.45 -3.63
N GLU A 30 11.68 8.51 -4.44
CA GLU A 30 11.19 9.84 -4.04
C GLU A 30 9.70 9.87 -3.62
N VAL A 31 8.87 8.97 -4.17
CA VAL A 31 7.47 8.84 -3.74
C VAL A 31 7.42 8.15 -2.38
N LEU A 32 8.17 7.07 -2.20
CA LEU A 32 8.25 6.33 -0.93
C LEU A 32 8.78 7.23 0.19
N GLU A 33 9.83 8.01 -0.07
CA GLU A 33 10.40 8.94 0.91
C GLU A 33 9.41 10.02 1.35
N ARG A 34 8.56 10.52 0.45
CA ARG A 34 7.54 11.52 0.81
C ARG A 34 6.51 10.95 1.77
N TYR A 35 6.02 9.74 1.53
CA TYR A 35 5.06 9.11 2.44
C TYR A 35 5.75 8.67 3.74
N LYS A 36 7.01 8.25 3.71
CA LYS A 36 7.79 7.96 4.91
C LYS A 36 7.98 9.19 5.81
N LYS A 37 8.15 10.38 5.24
CA LYS A 37 8.28 11.65 6.00
C LYS A 37 7.04 12.02 6.81
N ILE A 38 5.87 11.54 6.41
CA ILE A 38 4.61 11.76 7.13
C ILE A 38 4.19 10.52 7.94
N GLU A 39 5.10 9.55 8.11
CA GLU A 39 4.91 8.32 8.89
C GLU A 39 3.76 7.43 8.40
N VAL A 40 3.41 7.52 7.11
CA VAL A 40 2.36 6.68 6.51
C VAL A 40 3.00 5.52 5.75
N GLY A 41 2.72 4.31 6.22
CA GLY A 41 3.12 3.06 5.55
C GLY A 41 2.39 2.86 4.23
N GLY A 42 3.09 2.35 3.23
CA GLY A 42 2.52 2.03 1.92
C GLY A 42 2.32 0.52 1.74
N LEU A 43 1.17 0.15 1.20
CA LEU A 43 0.84 -1.22 0.78
C LEU A 43 0.97 -1.30 -0.74
N ASP A 44 1.54 -2.39 -1.23
CA ASP A 44 1.69 -2.61 -2.67
C ASP A 44 1.11 -3.95 -3.11
N THR A 45 0.48 -3.96 -4.28
CA THR A 45 -0.19 -5.17 -4.78
C THR A 45 0.78 -6.28 -5.18
N ALA A 46 2.06 -5.96 -5.40
CA ALA A 46 3.06 -6.97 -5.77
C ALA A 46 3.41 -7.88 -4.60
N ASN A 47 3.50 -7.32 -3.39
CA ASN A 47 3.83 -8.01 -2.15
C ASN A 47 2.58 -8.49 -1.39
N HIS A 48 1.50 -7.71 -1.39
CA HIS A 48 0.30 -7.96 -0.58
C HIS A 48 -0.82 -8.68 -1.37
N GLY A 49 -0.67 -8.79 -2.70
CA GLY A 49 -1.71 -9.34 -3.56
C GLY A 49 -2.90 -8.38 -3.71
N ALA A 50 -4.11 -8.93 -3.81
CA ALA A 50 -5.32 -8.11 -3.82
C ALA A 50 -5.49 -7.44 -2.45
N LEU A 51 -5.75 -6.13 -2.46
CA LEU A 51 -6.03 -5.34 -1.27
C LEU A 51 -7.53 -5.05 -1.22
N ILE A 52 -8.17 -5.40 -0.10
CA ILE A 52 -9.59 -5.12 0.15
C ILE A 52 -9.66 -4.01 1.19
N VAL A 53 -10.38 -2.93 0.86
CA VAL A 53 -10.58 -1.82 1.79
C VAL A 53 -12.01 -1.86 2.29
N VAL A 54 -12.18 -2.08 3.59
CA VAL A 54 -13.48 -2.12 4.26
C VAL A 54 -13.69 -0.81 5.00
N PHE A 55 -14.82 -0.17 4.70
CA PHE A 55 -15.25 1.06 5.37
C PHE A 55 -16.37 0.70 6.35
N ASP A 56 -16.12 0.84 7.64
CA ASP A 56 -17.14 0.62 8.66
C ASP A 56 -17.95 1.90 8.92
N THR A 57 -19.16 1.70 9.44
CA THR A 57 -20.07 2.73 9.95
C THR A 57 -19.45 3.61 11.04
N ASN A 58 -18.46 3.11 11.78
CA ASN A 58 -17.72 3.85 12.80
C ASN A 58 -16.56 4.70 12.24
N ASN A 59 -16.50 4.89 10.92
CA ASN A 59 -15.45 5.66 10.25
C ASN A 59 -14.04 5.03 10.39
N SER A 60 -13.98 3.74 10.77
CA SER A 60 -12.75 2.96 10.74
C SER A 60 -12.55 2.39 9.32
N ILE A 61 -11.30 2.44 8.87
CA ILE A 61 -10.87 1.87 7.60
C ILE A 61 -9.99 0.69 7.93
N ASN A 62 -10.36 -0.50 7.45
CA ASN A 62 -9.51 -1.69 7.53
C ASN A 62 -9.03 -2.06 6.13
N VAL A 63 -7.74 -2.39 6.01
CA VAL A 63 -7.16 -2.83 4.74
C VAL A 63 -6.68 -4.26 4.91
N GLU A 64 -7.24 -5.17 4.11
CA GLU A 64 -6.91 -6.60 4.15
C GLU A 64 -6.06 -7.00 2.95
N SER A 65 -4.98 -7.71 3.24
CA SER A 65 -4.06 -8.28 2.26
C SER A 65 -4.49 -9.71 1.94
N TYR A 66 -4.91 -9.97 0.71
CA TYR A 66 -5.31 -11.32 0.31
C TYR A 66 -4.16 -12.32 0.47
N ARG A 67 -2.92 -11.89 0.17
CA ARG A 67 -1.77 -12.80 0.25
C ARG A 67 -1.40 -13.14 1.70
N GLU A 68 -1.56 -12.21 2.64
CA GLU A 68 -1.39 -12.52 4.07
C GLU A 68 -2.51 -13.42 4.58
N ASN A 69 -3.78 -13.07 4.30
CA ASN A 69 -4.93 -13.82 4.82
C ASN A 69 -5.05 -15.23 4.23
N ASN A 70 -4.53 -15.45 3.01
CA ASN A 70 -4.56 -16.74 2.31
C ASN A 70 -3.18 -17.37 2.17
N ALA A 71 -2.22 -16.94 3.01
CA ALA A 71 -0.91 -17.57 3.06
C ALA A 71 -1.07 -19.06 3.41
N LYS A 72 -0.54 -19.91 2.53
CA LYS A 72 -0.49 -21.37 2.72
C LYS A 72 0.98 -21.74 2.86
N PHE A 73 1.27 -22.87 3.51
CA PHE A 73 2.66 -23.29 3.72
C PHE A 73 3.46 -23.46 2.41
N TRP A 74 2.78 -23.68 1.28
CA TRP A 74 3.38 -23.82 -0.05
C TRP A 74 3.44 -22.51 -0.86
N ASN A 75 2.84 -21.43 -0.37
CA ASN A 75 2.91 -20.12 -0.99
C ASN A 75 4.10 -19.37 -0.39
N TRP A 76 5.27 -19.48 -1.02
CA TRP A 76 6.45 -18.72 -0.62
C TRP A 76 6.20 -17.21 -0.74
N GLN A 77 6.53 -16.46 0.31
CA GLN A 77 6.57 -14.99 0.30
C GLN A 77 8.02 -14.53 0.11
N PRO A 78 8.28 -13.57 -0.79
CA PRO A 78 9.60 -12.98 -1.03
C PRO A 78 10.10 -12.07 0.09
#